data_AF-A0AAV9WS43-F1
#
_entry.id   AF-A0AAV9WS43-F1
#
_cell.length_a   1.000
_cell.length_b   1.000
_cell.length_c   1.000
_cell.angle_alpha   90.00
_cell.angle_beta   90.00
_cell.angle_gamma   90.00
#
_symmetry.space_group_name_H-M   'P 1'
#
loop_
_entity.id
_entity.type
_entity.pdbx_description
1 polymer ?
#
loop_
_entity_poly.entity_id
_entity_poly.type
_entity_poly.pdbx_seq_one_letter_code
_entity_poly.pdbx_strand_id
1 'polypeptide(L)'
;MSISPFHRSILFSRLPSSPLLTRPTISNPITLLLPSIQSRSYARKRKKEQKDVKIQMIDYALAHPVGGRPFKWSYIRTLRHWTIQQAWLLFKRKQKTERELELERQYNKIHDACEELKRCDERLFRIATDKKGVGTFPREMRIPTDTPPRGGFNEEWKRPKDKLVKKK
;
A
#
# COMPACT_ATOMS: atom_id res chain seq x y z
N MET A 1 -12.00 37.76 38.10
CA MET A 1 -12.66 38.21 36.86
C MET A 1 -11.59 38.62 35.85
N SER A 2 -11.47 37.88 34.75
CA SER A 2 -11.08 38.35 33.39
C SER A 2 -10.45 37.19 32.60
N ILE A 3 -11.32 36.37 32.00
CA ILE A 3 -10.91 35.47 30.93
C ILE A 3 -10.85 36.33 29.67
N SER A 4 -9.64 36.67 29.22
CA SER A 4 -9.44 37.33 27.93
C SER A 4 -9.39 36.29 26.80
N PRO A 5 -10.08 36.54 25.67
CA PRO A 5 -10.23 35.57 24.60
C PRO A 5 -9.12 35.77 23.55
N PHE A 6 -8.03 35.04 23.67
CA PHE A 6 -7.10 34.91 22.54
C PHE A 6 -7.68 33.91 21.54
N HIS A 7 -8.37 34.45 20.54
CA HIS A 7 -8.52 33.88 19.21
C HIS A 7 -7.15 33.33 18.75
N ARG A 8 -6.92 32.02 18.91
CA ARG A 8 -5.88 31.32 18.16
C ARG A 8 -6.47 30.96 16.80
N SER A 9 -6.31 31.94 15.93
CA SER A 9 -6.20 31.78 14.49
C SER A 9 -5.65 30.40 14.12
N ILE A 10 -6.43 29.70 13.30
CA ILE A 10 -6.00 28.53 12.55
C ILE A 10 -4.82 28.99 11.72
N LEU A 11 -3.60 28.70 12.16
CA LEU A 11 -2.40 28.79 11.35
C LEU A 11 -2.51 27.69 10.29
N PHE A 12 -3.21 27.98 9.21
CA PHE A 12 -2.87 27.41 7.91
C PHE A 12 -1.43 27.84 7.66
N SER A 13 -0.50 26.91 7.86
CA SER A 13 0.86 27.05 7.40
C SER A 13 0.82 27.48 5.94
N ARG A 14 1.25 28.73 5.68
CA ARG A 14 1.62 29.21 4.35
C ARG A 14 2.59 28.21 3.76
N LEU A 15 2.14 27.47 2.76
CA LEU A 15 3.05 26.86 1.81
C LEU A 15 3.71 28.02 1.03
N PRO A 16 5.03 27.98 0.79
CA PRO A 16 5.71 28.99 -0.01
C PRO A 16 5.12 28.99 -1.42
N SER A 17 4.78 30.19 -1.89
CA SER A 17 4.41 30.46 -3.27
C SER A 17 5.58 30.11 -4.19
N SER A 18 5.53 28.91 -4.76
CA SER A 18 6.40 28.52 -5.87
C SER A 18 6.01 29.33 -7.12
N PRO A 19 6.99 29.85 -7.87
CA PRO A 19 6.73 30.69 -9.03
C PRO A 19 5.95 29.92 -10.10
N LEU A 20 5.08 30.66 -10.77
CA LEU A 20 4.29 30.28 -11.94
C LEU A 20 5.18 29.60 -12.98
N LEU A 21 5.19 28.27 -13.00
CA LEU A 21 5.51 27.55 -14.22
C LEU A 21 4.27 27.67 -15.11
N THR A 22 4.37 28.57 -16.08
CA THR A 22 3.53 28.62 -17.27
C THR A 22 3.50 27.23 -17.87
N ARG A 23 2.40 26.50 -17.61
CA ARG A 23 2.04 25.33 -18.37
C ARG A 23 2.01 25.75 -19.83
N PRO A 24 2.76 25.11 -20.74
CA PRO A 24 2.59 25.38 -22.15
C PRO A 24 1.14 25.03 -22.47
N THR A 25 0.35 26.07 -22.72
CA THR A 25 -0.81 25.99 -23.58
C THR A 25 -0.28 25.45 -24.90
N ILE A 26 -0.43 24.15 -25.11
CA ILE A 26 -0.49 23.61 -26.45
C ILE A 26 -1.74 24.27 -27.04
N SER A 27 -1.51 25.42 -27.67
CA SER A 27 -2.40 26.02 -28.63
C SER A 27 -2.50 25.02 -29.77
N ASN A 28 -3.47 24.12 -29.71
CA ASN A 28 -3.94 23.47 -30.91
C ASN A 28 -4.64 24.56 -31.72
N PRO A 29 -4.10 25.00 -32.87
CA PRO A 29 -4.78 25.93 -33.74
C PRO A 29 -5.79 25.12 -34.54
N ILE A 30 -6.88 24.71 -33.89
CA ILE A 30 -8.09 24.25 -34.57
C ILE A 30 -9.25 25.01 -33.94
N THR A 31 -9.20 26.33 -34.13
CA THR A 31 -10.44 27.10 -34.26
C THR A 31 -11.17 26.61 -35.51
N LEU A 32 -12.49 26.59 -35.37
CA LEU A 32 -13.49 26.26 -36.38
C LEU A 32 -13.63 24.77 -36.63
N LEU A 33 -14.43 24.13 -35.76
CA LEU A 33 -15.60 23.35 -36.16
C LEU A 33 -16.37 23.03 -34.86
N LEU A 34 -17.05 24.04 -34.31
CA LEU A 34 -18.28 23.69 -33.57
C LEU A 34 -19.13 22.89 -34.56
N PRO A 35 -19.64 21.71 -34.22
CA PRO A 35 -20.73 21.17 -34.99
C PRO A 35 -21.85 22.19 -34.85
N SER A 36 -22.12 22.88 -35.95
CA SER A 36 -23.38 23.53 -36.18
C SER A 36 -24.48 22.66 -35.59
N ILE A 37 -25.36 23.25 -34.77
CA ILE A 37 -26.62 22.63 -34.39
C ILE A 37 -27.49 22.66 -35.65
N GLN A 38 -27.07 21.90 -36.67
CA GLN A 38 -27.93 21.42 -37.72
C GLN A 38 -28.84 20.43 -37.02
N SER A 39 -30.14 20.72 -37.09
CA SER A 39 -31.19 19.76 -36.81
C SER A 39 -30.74 18.41 -37.36
N ARG A 40 -30.73 17.43 -36.45
CA ARG A 40 -30.31 16.05 -36.63
C ARG A 40 -31.03 15.47 -37.85
N SER A 41 -30.50 15.72 -39.03
CA SER A 41 -30.89 15.05 -40.26
C SER A 41 -30.64 13.57 -40.04
N TYR A 42 -31.47 12.75 -40.68
CA TYR A 42 -31.63 11.31 -40.50
C TYR A 42 -30.35 10.48 -40.73
N ALA A 43 -29.30 10.72 -39.94
CA ALA A 43 -28.11 9.90 -39.87
C ALA A 43 -28.56 8.53 -39.35
N ARG A 44 -28.65 7.57 -40.28
CA ARG A 44 -29.03 6.19 -40.00
C ARG A 44 -28.23 5.70 -38.80
N LYS A 45 -28.93 5.29 -37.74
CA LYS A 45 -28.35 4.66 -36.56
C LYS A 45 -27.53 3.45 -37.03
N ARG A 46 -26.20 3.58 -37.10
CA ARG A 46 -25.32 2.45 -37.38
C ARG A 46 -25.59 1.39 -36.31
N LYS A 47 -25.93 0.17 -36.74
CA LYS A 47 -26.14 -0.97 -35.85
C LYS A 47 -24.80 -1.24 -35.18
N LYS A 48 -24.69 -1.00 -33.87
CA LYS A 48 -23.52 -1.44 -33.10
C LYS A 48 -23.43 -2.95 -33.27
N GLU A 49 -22.26 -3.44 -33.61
CA GLU A 49 -21.98 -4.88 -33.63
C GLU A 49 -22.32 -5.45 -32.24
N GLN A 50 -23.00 -6.59 -32.22
CA GLN A 50 -23.28 -7.29 -30.97
C GLN A 50 -21.94 -7.79 -30.45
N LYS A 51 -21.36 -7.02 -29.52
CA LYS A 51 -20.20 -7.48 -28.76
C LYS A 51 -20.58 -8.74 -28.01
N ASP A 52 -19.63 -9.66 -27.86
CA ASP A 52 -19.84 -10.84 -27.03
C ASP A 52 -20.28 -10.43 -25.62
N VAL A 53 -21.27 -11.12 -25.08
CA VAL A 53 -21.82 -10.84 -23.75
C VAL A 53 -20.73 -10.90 -22.67
N LYS A 54 -19.75 -11.79 -22.82
CA LYS A 54 -18.58 -11.88 -21.93
C LYS A 54 -17.72 -10.63 -21.97
N ILE A 55 -17.43 -10.11 -23.16
CA ILE A 55 -16.65 -8.89 -23.34
C ILE A 55 -17.43 -7.70 -22.77
N GLN A 56 -18.76 -7.64 -22.97
CA GLN A 56 -19.60 -6.61 -22.35
C GLN A 56 -19.59 -6.70 -20.81
N MET A 57 -19.62 -7.90 -20.24
CA MET A 57 -19.57 -8.09 -18.79
C MET A 57 -18.21 -7.71 -18.20
N ILE A 58 -17.12 -8.00 -18.93
CA ILE A 58 -15.76 -7.58 -18.58
C ILE A 58 -15.63 -6.06 -18.67
N ASP A 59 -16.06 -5.47 -19.80
CA ASP A 59 -16.09 -4.01 -20.02
C ASP A 59 -16.90 -3.33 -18.90
N TYR A 60 -18.03 -3.93 -18.51
CA TYR A 60 -18.87 -3.45 -17.42
C TYR A 60 -18.17 -3.57 -16.06
N ALA A 61 -17.60 -4.72 -15.73
CA ALA A 61 -16.91 -4.93 -14.45
C ALA A 61 -15.69 -3.99 -14.27
N LEU A 62 -14.99 -3.67 -15.36
CA LEU A 62 -13.79 -2.84 -15.32
C LEU A 62 -14.09 -1.33 -15.43
N ALA A 63 -15.03 -0.94 -16.30
CA ALA A 63 -15.25 0.46 -16.66
C ALA A 63 -16.55 1.05 -16.09
N HIS A 64 -17.42 0.26 -15.46
CA HIS A 64 -18.59 0.81 -14.78
C HIS A 64 -18.15 1.53 -13.50
N PRO A 65 -18.49 2.81 -13.29
CA PRO A 65 -18.30 3.45 -12.01
C PRO A 65 -19.29 2.83 -11.01
N VAL A 66 -18.91 1.70 -10.40
CA VAL A 66 -19.71 0.98 -9.39
C VAL A 66 -19.96 1.84 -8.15
N GLY A 67 -19.18 2.92 -7.98
CA GLY A 67 -19.37 3.90 -6.92
C GLY A 67 -20.63 4.73 -7.12
N GLY A 68 -21.49 4.77 -6.10
CA GLY A 68 -22.55 5.77 -6.01
C GLY A 68 -22.01 7.21 -5.96
N ARG A 69 -22.92 8.19 -5.94
CA ARG A 69 -22.54 9.61 -5.81
C ARG A 69 -21.63 9.82 -4.59
N PRO A 70 -20.61 10.70 -4.67
CA PRO A 70 -19.75 11.00 -3.52
C PRO A 70 -20.59 11.38 -2.30
N PHE A 71 -20.27 10.77 -1.16
CA PHE A 71 -21.03 10.98 0.05
C PHE A 71 -20.73 12.36 0.65
N LYS A 72 -21.78 13.15 0.88
CA LYS A 72 -21.66 14.50 1.46
C LYS A 72 -21.71 14.41 2.99
N TRP A 73 -20.62 14.82 3.65
CA TRP A 73 -20.55 14.89 5.11
C TRP A 73 -21.01 16.25 5.64
N SER A 74 -21.71 16.23 6.78
CA SER A 74 -21.95 17.44 7.58
C SER A 74 -20.67 17.85 8.32
N TYR A 75 -20.56 19.13 8.71
CA TYR A 75 -19.36 19.69 9.34
C TYR A 75 -18.87 18.93 10.59
N ILE A 76 -19.77 18.63 11.53
CA ILE A 76 -19.42 17.86 12.74
C ILE A 76 -18.96 16.44 12.39
N ARG A 77 -19.53 15.83 11.35
CA ARG A 77 -19.13 14.49 10.88
C ARG A 77 -17.76 14.50 10.21
N THR A 78 -17.43 15.53 9.42
CA THR A 78 -16.08 15.70 8.85
C THR A 78 -15.03 15.86 9.93
N LEU A 79 -15.30 16.67 10.96
CA LEU A 79 -14.36 16.82 12.09
C LEU A 79 -14.15 15.52 12.86
N ARG A 80 -15.23 14.77 13.14
CA ARG A 80 -15.13 13.45 13.79
C ARG A 80 -14.33 12.47 12.94
N HIS A 81 -14.61 12.42 11.64
CA HIS A 81 -13.87 11.57 10.72
C HIS A 81 -12.37 11.93 10.68
N TRP A 82 -12.07 13.23 10.61
CA TRP A 82 -10.69 13.73 10.61
C TRP A 82 -9.95 13.38 11.90
N THR A 83 -10.57 13.60 13.06
CA THR A 83 -9.95 13.28 14.36
C THR A 83 -9.66 11.80 14.53
N ILE A 84 -10.61 10.92 14.19
CA ILE A 84 -10.41 9.45 14.21
C ILE A 84 -9.27 9.07 13.27
N GLN A 85 -9.25 9.63 12.06
CA GLN A 85 -8.19 9.34 11.08
C GLN A 85 -6.81 9.80 11.57
N GLN A 86 -6.70 11.00 12.17
CA GLN A 86 -5.43 11.47 12.73
C GLN A 86 -4.96 10.60 13.89
N ALA A 87 -5.86 10.21 14.80
CA ALA A 87 -5.54 9.31 15.90
C ALA A 87 -5.01 7.96 15.39
N TRP A 88 -5.64 7.39 14.36
CA TRP A 88 -5.19 6.16 13.71
C TRP A 88 -3.81 6.31 13.04
N LEU A 89 -3.55 7.43 12.35
CA LEU A 89 -2.24 7.69 11.76
C LEU A 89 -1.16 7.83 12.82
N LEU A 90 -1.44 8.52 13.93
CA LEU A 90 -0.53 8.64 15.07
C LEU A 90 -0.23 7.27 15.68
N PHE A 91 -1.25 6.45 15.90
CA PHE A 91 -1.10 5.08 16.38
C PHE A 91 -0.20 4.24 15.46
N LYS A 92 -0.45 4.27 14.13
CA LYS A 92 0.38 3.55 13.16
C LYS A 92 1.83 4.03 13.14
N ARG A 93 2.07 5.35 13.31
CA ARG A 93 3.44 5.89 13.44
C ARG A 93 4.14 5.31 14.66
N LYS A 94 3.47 5.30 15.82
CA LYS A 94 4.00 4.69 17.06
C LYS A 94 4.35 3.21 16.88
N GLN A 95 3.43 2.42 16.30
CA GLN A 95 3.70 1.01 16.02
C GLN A 95 4.87 0.78 15.06
N LYS A 96 5.05 1.66 14.06
CA LYS A 96 6.19 1.60 13.15
C LYS A 96 7.49 1.91 13.89
N THR A 97 7.53 2.99 14.67
CA THR A 97 8.73 3.36 15.43
C THR A 97 9.11 2.30 16.46
N GLU A 98 8.13 1.68 17.12
CA GLU A 98 8.38 0.57 18.06
C GLU A 98 9.00 -0.64 17.37
N ARG A 99 8.51 -1.03 16.19
CA ARG A 99 9.11 -2.13 15.40
C ARG A 99 10.52 -1.80 14.93
N GLU A 100 10.78 -0.56 14.51
CA GLU A 100 12.10 -0.12 14.06
C GLU A 100 13.11 -0.14 15.22
N LEU A 101 12.73 0.39 16.39
CA LEU A 101 13.57 0.34 17.59
C LEU A 101 13.87 -1.10 18.02
N GLU A 102 12.91 -2.01 17.91
CA GLU A 102 13.13 -3.41 18.24
C GLU A 102 14.09 -4.10 17.25
N LEU A 103 13.96 -3.81 15.95
CA LEU A 103 14.92 -4.28 14.95
C LEU A 103 16.32 -3.73 15.19
N GLU A 104 16.45 -2.46 15.58
CA GLU A 104 17.74 -1.85 15.96
C GLU A 104 18.34 -2.55 17.18
N ARG A 105 17.54 -2.86 18.20
CA ARG A 105 18.00 -3.62 19.37
C ARG A 105 18.51 -5.00 18.98
N GLN A 106 17.76 -5.74 18.16
CA GLN A 106 18.15 -7.06 17.68
C GLN A 106 19.45 -6.99 16.88
N TYR A 107 19.57 -6.01 15.98
CA TYR A 107 20.78 -5.79 15.20
C TYR A 107 21.99 -5.49 16.10
N ASN A 108 21.84 -4.57 17.06
CA ASN A 108 22.93 -4.22 17.98
C ASN A 108 23.39 -5.45 18.77
N LYS A 109 22.46 -6.29 19.24
CA LYS A 109 22.82 -7.53 19.93
C LYS A 109 23.54 -8.55 19.05
N ILE A 110 23.10 -8.71 17.80
CA ILE A 110 23.80 -9.58 16.82
C ILE A 110 25.20 -9.03 16.55
N HIS A 111 25.33 -7.71 16.38
CA HIS A 111 26.60 -7.03 16.16
C HIS A 111 27.57 -7.25 17.32
N ASP A 112 27.14 -6.99 18.56
CA ASP A 112 27.96 -7.18 19.76
C ASP A 112 28.44 -8.64 19.88
N ALA A 113 27.55 -9.61 19.67
CA ALA A 113 27.90 -11.03 19.70
C ALA A 113 28.92 -11.43 18.61
N CYS A 114 28.78 -10.87 17.40
CA CYS A 114 29.74 -11.09 16.31
C CYS A 114 31.11 -10.47 16.59
N GLU A 115 31.15 -9.29 17.20
CA GLU A 115 32.40 -8.65 17.63
C GLU A 115 33.11 -9.47 18.72
N GLU A 116 32.37 -9.97 19.71
CA GLU A 116 32.93 -10.90 20.71
C GLU A 116 33.45 -12.19 20.07
N LEU A 117 32.70 -12.78 19.13
CA LEU A 117 33.15 -13.98 18.41
C LEU A 117 34.45 -13.74 17.64
N LYS A 118 34.57 -12.57 16.99
CA LYS A 118 35.76 -12.16 16.25
C LYS A 118 36.97 -11.97 17.15
N ARG A 119 36.78 -11.46 18.38
CA ARG A 119 37.85 -11.35 19.38
C ARG A 119 38.35 -12.72 19.85
N CYS A 120 37.44 -13.69 19.98
CA CYS A 120 37.76 -15.03 20.46
C CYS A 120 38.33 -15.97 19.37
N ASP A 121 37.66 -16.11 18.22
CA ASP A 121 38.07 -17.00 17.13
C ASP A 121 37.65 -16.46 15.75
N GLU A 122 38.65 -16.06 14.96
CA GLU A 122 38.47 -15.52 13.61
C GLU A 122 37.89 -16.57 12.62
N ARG A 123 38.23 -17.86 12.78
CA ARG A 123 37.75 -18.92 11.88
C ARG A 123 36.25 -19.11 12.01
N LEU A 124 35.73 -19.11 13.23
CA LEU A 124 34.29 -19.24 13.50
C LEU A 124 33.53 -18.01 13.02
N PHE A 125 34.07 -16.81 13.24
CA PHE A 125 33.50 -15.57 12.72
C PHE A 125 33.33 -15.59 11.19
N ARG A 126 34.34 -16.08 10.47
CA ARG A 126 34.29 -16.23 9.01
C ARG A 126 33.17 -17.20 8.56
N ILE A 127 33.04 -18.34 9.24
CA ILE A 127 31.99 -19.32 8.93
C ILE A 127 30.59 -18.75 9.23
N ALA A 128 30.41 -18.02 10.34
CA ALA A 128 29.12 -17.43 10.70
C ALA A 128 28.70 -16.30 9.73
N THR A 129 29.66 -15.55 9.19
CA THR A 129 29.41 -14.44 8.26
C THR A 129 29.29 -14.91 6.80
N ASP A 130 29.67 -16.15 6.50
CA ASP A 130 29.56 -16.72 5.16
C ASP A 130 28.08 -16.75 4.70
N LYS A 131 27.80 -16.09 3.57
CA LYS A 131 26.45 -16.03 2.97
C LYS A 131 26.07 -17.29 2.17
N LYS A 132 26.82 -18.38 2.34
CA LYS A 132 26.59 -19.62 1.58
C LYS A 132 25.34 -20.31 2.10
N GLY A 133 24.40 -20.57 1.21
CA GLY A 133 23.17 -21.28 1.57
C GLY A 133 22.21 -20.47 2.45
N VAL A 134 22.24 -19.13 2.39
CA VAL A 134 21.17 -18.30 2.97
C VAL A 134 19.85 -18.74 2.33
N GLY A 135 19.08 -19.51 3.10
CA GLY A 135 17.92 -20.22 2.63
C GLY A 135 16.67 -19.35 2.58
N THR A 136 15.70 -19.79 1.79
CA THR A 136 14.32 -19.31 1.88
C THR A 136 13.67 -19.84 3.15
N PHE A 137 12.70 -19.11 3.68
CA PHE A 137 11.86 -19.60 4.77
C PHE A 137 11.24 -20.97 4.44
N PRO A 138 11.22 -21.92 5.39
CA PRO A 138 10.59 -23.23 5.18
C PRO A 138 9.10 -23.10 4.87
N ARG A 139 8.59 -23.90 3.93
CA ARG A 139 7.17 -23.91 3.54
C ARG A 139 6.21 -24.25 4.69
N GLU A 140 6.70 -24.99 5.68
CA GLU A 140 5.93 -25.38 6.86
C GLU A 140 5.65 -24.19 7.80
N MET A 141 6.44 -23.12 7.72
CA MET A 141 6.20 -21.89 8.47
C MET A 141 5.03 -21.12 7.82
N ARG A 142 3.82 -21.34 8.34
CA ARG A 142 2.58 -20.75 7.83
C ARG A 142 2.36 -19.32 8.36
N ILE A 143 1.62 -18.54 7.59
CA ILE A 143 1.11 -17.23 8.03
C ILE A 143 0.04 -17.48 9.11
N PRO A 144 0.03 -16.70 10.21
CA PRO A 144 -0.99 -16.80 11.24
C PRO A 144 -2.41 -16.65 10.67
N THR A 145 -3.35 -17.45 11.18
CA THR A 145 -4.77 -17.42 10.82
C THR A 145 -5.60 -16.98 12.03
N ASP A 146 -6.80 -16.44 11.80
CA ASP A 146 -7.65 -15.87 12.86
C ASP A 146 -8.12 -16.92 13.87
N THR A 147 -8.48 -18.13 13.40
CA THR A 147 -8.83 -19.28 14.25
C THR A 147 -7.82 -20.41 14.02
N PRO A 148 -7.29 -21.05 15.08
CA PRO A 148 -6.35 -22.16 14.92
C PRO A 148 -7.01 -23.35 14.19
N PRO A 149 -6.22 -24.18 13.50
CA PRO A 149 -6.74 -25.41 12.87
C PRO A 149 -7.18 -26.41 13.94
N ARG A 150 -8.14 -27.29 13.61
CA ARG A 150 -8.63 -28.33 14.53
C ARG A 150 -7.53 -29.24 15.08
N GLY A 151 -6.50 -29.50 14.28
CA GLY A 151 -5.35 -30.31 14.66
C GLY A 151 -4.21 -29.55 15.34
N GLY A 152 -4.36 -28.24 15.61
CA GLY A 152 -3.36 -27.43 16.33
C GLY A 152 -1.93 -27.56 15.77
N PHE A 153 -1.05 -28.16 16.58
CA PHE A 153 0.35 -28.45 16.25
C PHE A 153 0.52 -29.93 15.86
N ASN A 154 1.45 -30.21 14.94
CA ASN A 154 1.71 -31.58 14.48
C ASN A 154 2.82 -32.23 15.33
N GLU A 155 2.44 -33.02 16.33
CA GLU A 155 3.36 -33.79 17.17
C GLU A 155 4.03 -34.96 16.41
N GLU A 156 3.36 -35.51 15.39
CA GLU A 156 3.81 -36.67 14.61
C GLU A 156 4.73 -36.28 13.44
N TRP A 157 5.30 -35.07 13.45
CA TRP A 157 6.14 -34.59 12.35
C TRP A 157 7.32 -35.54 12.11
N LYS A 158 7.50 -35.95 10.85
CA LYS A 158 8.62 -36.77 10.39
C LYS A 158 9.30 -36.09 9.23
N ARG A 159 10.64 -36.06 9.25
CA ARG A 159 11.44 -35.59 8.11
C ARG A 159 10.98 -36.32 6.84
N PRO A 160 10.51 -35.62 5.80
CA PRO A 160 10.16 -36.25 4.54
C PRO A 160 11.35 -37.06 4.03
N LYS A 161 11.13 -38.34 3.71
CA LYS A 161 12.16 -39.13 3.02
C LYS A 161 12.26 -38.56 1.61
N ASP A 162 13.36 -37.87 1.30
CA ASP A 162 13.60 -37.27 0.00
C ASP A 162 13.34 -38.30 -1.11
N LYS A 163 12.40 -38.00 -2.02
CA LYS A 163 12.31 -38.78 -3.26
C LYS A 163 13.56 -38.41 -4.05
N LEU A 164 14.55 -39.29 -4.07
CA LEU A 164 15.70 -39.20 -4.99
C LEU A 164 15.12 -39.06 -6.40
N VAL A 165 15.07 -37.84 -6.91
CA VAL A 165 14.74 -37.58 -8.32
C VAL A 165 15.87 -38.21 -9.10
N LYS A 166 15.66 -39.44 -9.61
CA LYS A 166 16.56 -40.05 -10.59
C LYS A 166 16.60 -39.09 -11.78
N LYS A 167 17.68 -38.30 -11.89
CA LYS A 167 18.04 -37.62 -13.13
C LYS A 167 18.13 -38.72 -14.21
N LYS A 168 17.23 -38.68 -15.18
CA LYS A 168 17.43 -39.33 -16.47
C LYS A 168 18.38 -38.48 -17.30
#